data_AF-A0A0D6TEM5-F1
#
_entry.id   AF-A0A0D6TEM5-F1
#
_cell.length_a   1.000
_cell.length_b   1.000
_cell.length_c   1.000
_cell.angle_alpha   90.00
_cell.angle_beta   90.00
_cell.angle_gamma   90.00
#
_symmetry.space_group_name_H-M   'P 1'
#
loop_
_entity.id
_entity.type
_entity.pdbx_description
1 polymer ?
#
loop_
_entity_poly.entity_id
_entity_poly.type
_entity_poly.pdbx_seq_one_letter_code
_entity_poly.pdbx_strand_id
1 'polypeptide(L)'
;MRRSANLGRTAQRQRRRTRDPMAAFDALPAPLRAWLSRAALPWSPASCLRIWQRQRARGATIDQILAALDRAEARALAREVPAERAA
;
A
#
# COMPACT_ATOMS: atom_id res chain seq x y z
N MET A 1 -6.76 9.65 -22.90
CA MET A 1 -5.59 10.50 -22.55
C MET A 1 -5.03 10.10 -21.19
N ARG A 2 -3.81 9.52 -21.13
CA ARG A 2 -3.08 9.43 -19.86
C ARG A 2 -2.63 10.85 -19.52
N ARG A 3 -3.14 11.44 -18.44
CA ARG A 3 -2.67 12.74 -17.97
C ARG A 3 -1.24 12.54 -17.47
N SER A 4 -0.28 13.15 -18.17
CA SER A 4 1.08 13.31 -17.69
C SER A 4 1.01 14.22 -16.47
N ALA A 5 0.89 13.63 -15.29
CA ALA A 5 1.07 14.34 -14.04
C ALA A 5 2.58 14.49 -13.78
N ASN A 6 2.99 15.53 -13.05
CA ASN A 6 4.39 15.81 -12.65
C ASN A 6 4.94 14.78 -11.62
N LEU A 7 4.70 13.49 -11.86
CA LEU A 7 4.98 12.38 -10.93
C LEU A 7 6.28 11.63 -11.25
N GLY A 8 7.02 12.02 -12.29
CA GLY A 8 8.24 11.33 -12.70
C GLY A 8 7.99 9.91 -13.24
N ARG A 9 9.07 9.13 -13.41
CA ARG A 9 9.00 7.70 -13.78
C ARG A 9 8.68 6.88 -12.53
N THR A 10 7.49 6.27 -12.50
CA THR A 10 7.10 5.27 -11.48
C THR A 10 6.54 4.04 -12.19
N ALA A 11 6.87 2.84 -11.69
CA ALA A 11 6.34 1.60 -12.22
C ALA A 11 4.92 1.30 -11.67
N GLN A 12 4.49 2.01 -10.63
CA GLN A 12 3.16 1.89 -10.07
C GLN A 12 2.10 2.50 -10.99
N ARG A 13 1.03 1.72 -11.21
CA ARG A 13 -0.15 2.24 -11.90
C ARG A 13 -0.86 3.27 -11.02
N GLN A 14 -1.01 4.48 -11.57
CA GLN A 14 -1.89 5.48 -10.98
C GLN A 14 -3.33 4.97 -10.97
N ARG A 15 -4.02 5.20 -9.85
CA ARG A 15 -5.45 4.90 -9.69
C ARG A 15 -6.16 6.15 -9.21
N ARG A 16 -7.28 6.47 -9.85
CA ARG A 16 -8.17 7.54 -9.39
C ARG A 16 -8.72 7.15 -8.01
N ARG A 17 -8.54 8.02 -7.03
CA ARG A 17 -9.13 7.86 -5.70
C ARG A 17 -10.59 8.32 -5.78
N THR A 18 -11.53 7.40 -5.57
CA THR A 18 -12.97 7.71 -5.59
C THR A 18 -13.54 7.96 -4.21
N ARG A 19 -12.83 7.57 -3.14
CA ARG A 19 -13.22 7.79 -1.75
C ARG A 19 -12.41 8.90 -1.12
N ASP A 20 -13.00 9.55 -0.11
CA ASP A 20 -12.28 10.44 0.79
C ASP A 20 -11.14 9.67 1.48
N PRO A 21 -9.87 10.05 1.21
CA PRO A 21 -8.72 9.35 1.77
C PRO A 21 -8.60 9.51 3.29
N MET A 22 -9.04 10.65 3.86
CA MET A 22 -8.91 10.90 5.30
C MET A 22 -9.91 10.05 6.07
N ALA A 23 -11.19 10.11 5.69
CA ALA A 23 -12.23 9.25 6.28
C ALA A 23 -11.89 7.75 6.17
N ALA A 24 -11.30 7.32 5.05
CA ALA A 24 -10.87 5.94 4.87
C ALA A 24 -9.68 5.54 5.75
N PHE A 25 -8.80 6.49 6.09
CA PHE A 25 -7.67 6.28 7.00
C PHE A 25 -8.14 6.20 8.45
N ASP A 26 -9.04 7.09 8.86
CA ASP A 26 -9.57 7.14 10.23
C ASP A 26 -10.39 5.89 10.58
N ALA A 27 -11.07 5.31 9.58
CA ALA A 27 -11.80 4.05 9.72
C ALA A 27 -10.91 2.79 9.83
N LEU A 28 -9.57 2.91 9.70
CA LEU A 28 -8.68 1.76 9.81
C LEU A 28 -8.53 1.29 11.27
N PRO A 29 -8.39 -0.03 11.51
CA PRO A 29 -7.96 -0.56 12.80
C PRO A 29 -6.63 0.08 13.26
N ALA A 30 -6.51 0.39 14.55
CA ALA A 30 -5.32 1.02 15.14
C ALA A 30 -3.98 0.38 14.72
N PRO A 31 -3.77 -0.95 14.81
CA PRO A 31 -2.53 -1.58 14.35
C PRO A 31 -2.25 -1.40 12.84
N LEU A 32 -3.30 -1.40 12.02
CA LEU A 32 -3.17 -1.16 10.58
C LEU A 32 -2.81 0.29 10.30
N ARG A 33 -3.38 1.23 11.06
CA ARG A 33 -3.10 2.66 10.94
C ARG A 33 -1.65 2.96 11.31
N ALA A 34 -1.18 2.41 12.43
CA ALA A 34 0.21 2.51 12.87
C ALA A 34 1.19 1.89 11.86
N TRP A 35 0.80 0.80 11.21
CA TRP A 35 1.59 0.24 10.11
C TRP A 35 1.62 1.16 8.90
N LEU A 36 0.48 1.72 8.50
CA LEU A 36 0.40 2.57 7.31
C LEU A 36 1.18 3.89 7.48
N SER A 37 1.27 4.43 8.70
CA SER A 37 2.07 5.63 8.98
C SER A 37 3.59 5.41 8.89
N ARG A 38 4.07 4.17 8.98
CA ARG A 38 5.50 3.81 8.84
C ARG A 38 5.87 3.20 7.49
N ALA A 39 4.88 2.97 6.62
CA ALA A 39 5.09 2.37 5.31
C ALA A 39 5.99 3.28 4.44
N ALA A 40 6.94 2.68 3.74
CA ALA A 40 7.88 3.38 2.87
C ALA A 40 7.21 3.88 1.56
N LEU A 41 6.16 3.19 1.11
CA LEU A 41 5.43 3.57 -0.11
C LEU A 41 4.13 4.33 0.20
N PRO A 42 3.66 5.20 -0.73
CA PRO A 42 2.39 5.92 -0.59
C PRO A 42 1.19 4.99 -0.88
N TRP A 43 1.00 3.99 -0.01
CA TRP A 43 -0.11 3.05 -0.06
C TRP A 43 -1.45 3.76 0.14
N SER A 44 -2.49 3.29 -0.55
CA SER A 44 -3.85 3.76 -0.28
C SER A 44 -4.46 3.02 0.92
N PRO A 45 -5.19 3.70 1.82
CA PRO A 45 -5.86 3.08 2.97
C PRO A 45 -6.74 1.88 2.57
N ALA A 46 -7.45 2.00 1.44
CA ALA A 46 -8.30 0.94 0.91
C ALA A 46 -7.54 -0.32 0.50
N SER A 47 -6.32 -0.19 -0.02
CA SER A 47 -5.51 -1.36 -0.42
C SER A 47 -5.03 -2.12 0.81
N CYS A 48 -4.55 -1.40 1.82
CA CYS A 48 -4.13 -1.96 3.10
C CYS A 48 -5.29 -2.64 3.82
N LEU A 49 -6.46 -2.00 3.87
CA LEU A 49 -7.67 -2.57 4.47
C LEU A 49 -8.10 -3.87 3.79
N ARG A 50 -8.01 -3.95 2.45
CA ARG A 50 -8.33 -5.17 1.71
C ARG A 50 -7.40 -6.33 2.05
N ILE A 51 -6.10 -6.08 2.20
CA ILE A 51 -5.14 -7.10 2.64
C ILE A 51 -5.48 -7.55 4.07
N TRP A 52 -5.75 -6.59 4.96
CA TRP A 52 -6.12 -6.84 6.34
C TRP A 52 -7.37 -7.72 6.47
N GLN A 53 -8.47 -7.33 5.82
CA GLN A 53 -9.73 -8.07 5.85
C GLN A 53 -9.56 -9.49 5.30
N ARG A 54 -8.84 -9.65 4.19
CA ARG A 54 -8.59 -10.96 3.59
C ARG A 54 -7.82 -11.89 4.52
N GLN A 55 -6.82 -11.37 5.25
CA GLN A 55 -6.04 -12.17 6.18
C GLN A 55 -6.81 -12.44 7.48
N ARG A 56 -7.58 -11.47 7.99
CA ARG A 56 -8.52 -11.67 9.10
C ARG A 56 -9.53 -12.76 8.82
N ALA A 57 -10.12 -12.78 7.63
CA ALA A 57 -11.07 -13.81 7.21
C ALA A 57 -10.45 -15.23 7.18
N ARG A 58 -9.12 -15.34 7.14
CA ARG A 58 -8.37 -16.61 7.21
C ARG A 58 -7.97 -16.99 8.63
N GLY A 59 -8.43 -16.25 9.64
CA GLY A 59 -8.06 -16.46 11.04
C GLY A 59 -6.65 -16.01 11.39
N ALA A 60 -6.01 -15.18 10.54
CA ALA A 60 -4.65 -14.72 10.82
C ALA A 60 -4.61 -13.78 12.04
N THR A 61 -3.55 -13.92 12.83
CA THR A 61 -3.25 -13.00 13.94
C THR A 61 -2.85 -11.63 13.43
N ILE A 62 -2.84 -10.61 14.30
CA ILE A 62 -2.43 -9.25 13.92
C ILE A 62 -1.02 -9.26 13.32
N ASP A 63 -0.06 -9.92 13.96
CA ASP A 63 1.32 -9.99 13.49
C ASP A 63 1.44 -10.65 12.13
N GLN A 64 0.69 -11.72 11.87
CA GLN A 64 0.67 -12.38 10.56
C GLN A 64 0.12 -11.46 9.46
N ILE A 65 -0.85 -10.61 9.79
CA ILE A 65 -1.41 -9.63 8.86
C ILE A 65 -0.38 -8.54 8.55
N LEU A 66 0.28 -8.02 9.59
CA LEU A 66 1.34 -7.02 9.44
C LEU A 66 2.51 -7.57 8.60
N ALA A 67 2.97 -8.78 8.88
CA ALA A 67 4.00 -9.45 8.07
C ALA A 67 3.55 -9.71 6.62
N ALA A 68 2.24 -9.88 6.36
CA ALA A 68 1.73 -9.95 4.99
C ALA A 68 1.73 -8.58 4.29
N LEU A 69 1.53 -7.49 5.02
CA LEU A 69 1.65 -6.13 4.51
C LEU A 69 3.12 -5.78 4.22
N ASP A 70 4.06 -6.13 5.10
CA ASP A 70 5.50 -5.95 4.89
C ASP A 70 5.97 -6.68 3.63
N ARG A 71 5.56 -7.94 3.44
CA ARG A 71 5.85 -8.70 2.21
C ARG A 71 5.25 -8.05 0.97
N ALA A 72 4.08 -7.43 1.08
CA ALA A 72 3.45 -6.73 -0.03
C ALA A 72 4.21 -5.43 -0.37
N GLU A 73 4.69 -4.71 0.64
CA GLU A 73 5.55 -3.53 0.49
C GLU A 73 6.89 -3.89 -0.15
N ALA A 74 7.59 -4.90 0.34
CA ALA A 74 8.86 -5.35 -0.23
C ALA A 74 8.72 -5.71 -1.72
N ARG A 75 7.63 -6.40 -2.10
CA ARG A 75 7.32 -6.72 -3.50
C ARG A 75 6.99 -5.48 -4.34
N ALA A 76 6.39 -4.46 -3.75
CA ALA A 76 6.08 -3.21 -4.45
C ALA A 76 7.34 -2.36 -4.62
N LEU A 77 8.19 -2.28 -3.60
CA LEU A 77 9.50 -1.62 -3.66
C LEU A 77 10.40 -2.27 -4.74
N ALA A 78 10.47 -3.60 -4.79
CA ALA A 78 11.21 -4.31 -5.82
C ALA A 78 10.73 -4.02 -7.25
N ARG A 79 9.48 -3.59 -7.43
CA ARG A 79 8.94 -3.15 -8.73
C ARG A 79 9.28 -1.69 -9.05
N GLU A 80 9.41 -0.85 -8.02
CA GLU A 80 9.76 0.55 -8.18
C GLU A 80 11.24 0.77 -8.47
N VAL A 81 12.12 -0.12 -8.02
CA VAL A 81 13.54 -0.08 -8.40
C VAL A 81 13.63 -0.28 -9.92
N PRO A 82 13.99 0.75 -10.70
CA PRO A 82 14.23 0.57 -12.13
C PRO A 82 15.45 -0.33 -12.28
N ALA A 83 15.50 -1.17 -13.31
CA ALA A 83 16.68 -1.98 -13.67
C ALA A 83 17.96 -1.15 -13.95
N GLU A 84 17.92 0.16 -13.78
CA GLU A 84 18.93 1.16 -14.15
C GLU A 84 19.93 1.47 -13.00
N ARG A 85 20.10 0.58 -12.02
CA ARG A 85 21.19 0.68 -11.01
C ARG A 85 22.28 -0.37 -11.20
N ALA A 86 22.36 -0.93 -12.41
CA ALA A 86 23.43 -1.82 -12.86
C ALA A 86 24.01 -1.28 -14.18
N ALA A 87 24.75 -0.18 -14.11
CA ALA A 87 25.65 0.31 -15.15
C ALA A 87 26.71 1.19 -14.49
#